data_AF-A0A1R3RJ33-F1
#
_entry.id   AF-A0A1R3RJ33-F1
#
_cell.length_a   1.000
_cell.length_b   1.000
_cell.length_c   1.000
_cell.angle_alpha   90.00
_cell.angle_beta   90.00
_cell.angle_gamma   90.00
#
_symmetry.space_group_name_H-M   'P 1'
#
loop_
_entity.id
_entity.type
_entity.pdbx_description
1 polymer ?
#
loop_
_entity_poly.entity_id
_entity_poly.type
_entity_poly.pdbx_seq_one_letter_code
_entity_poly.pdbx_strand_id
1 'polypeptide(L)'
;MSTVTWPHRFLPGTTENFVSNEIFVPQLTAAHVWPNLIDPARWTSYYSNVDQITPPSSGPTLQNKGDRFSFATFGFPPLQAEVCESVAPTPNSPGRLAWRAWQEGDEETALEVYHAWIVEDMDWGVVRILT
;
A
#
# COMPACT_ATOMS: atom_id res chain seq x y z
N MET A 1 -9.52 -15.40 6.30
CA MET A 1 -9.17 -14.06 5.80
C MET A 1 -8.02 -13.52 6.63
N SER A 2 -6.98 -13.05 5.96
CA SER A 2 -5.77 -12.51 6.59
C SER A 2 -6.01 -11.11 7.15
N THR A 3 -5.24 -10.69 8.15
CA THR A 3 -5.34 -9.35 8.76
C THR A 3 -4.02 -8.60 8.71
N VAL A 4 -4.06 -7.27 8.67
CA VAL A 4 -2.84 -6.45 8.65
C VAL A 4 -2.05 -6.65 9.94
N THR A 5 -0.73 -6.77 9.81
CA THR A 5 0.19 -6.87 10.94
C THR A 5 0.70 -5.47 11.29
N TRP A 6 -0.07 -4.76 12.12
CA TRP A 6 0.22 -3.37 12.47
C TRP A 6 1.45 -3.25 13.38
N PRO A 7 2.40 -2.35 13.08
CA PRO A 7 3.37 -1.91 14.09
C PRO A 7 2.63 -1.26 15.26
N HIS A 8 3.12 -1.45 16.49
CA HIS A 8 2.43 -1.00 17.70
C HIS A 8 2.05 0.50 17.69
N ARG A 9 2.88 1.36 17.08
CA ARG A 9 2.61 2.81 16.97
C ARG A 9 1.43 3.16 16.06
N PHE A 10 1.07 2.27 15.14
CA PHE A 10 0.04 2.46 14.12
C PHE A 10 -1.16 1.52 14.34
N LEU A 11 -1.40 1.09 15.58
CA LEU A 11 -2.57 0.26 15.87
C LEU A 11 -3.86 1.05 15.58
N PRO A 12 -4.85 0.44 14.89
CA PRO A 12 -6.14 1.07 14.65
C PRO A 12 -6.79 1.52 15.96
N GLY A 13 -7.26 2.77 16.00
CA GLY A 13 -7.88 3.39 17.18
C GLY A 13 -6.88 3.99 18.19
N THR A 14 -5.57 3.93 17.93
CA THR A 14 -4.55 4.63 18.75
C THR A 14 -3.89 5.80 18.02
N THR A 15 -4.32 6.09 16.79
CA THR A 15 -3.88 7.22 15.94
C THR A 15 -5.02 8.21 15.74
N GLU A 16 -4.72 9.37 15.16
CA GLU A 16 -5.71 10.44 14.93
C GLU A 16 -6.81 10.04 13.93
N ASN A 17 -6.49 9.16 12.99
CA ASN A 17 -7.43 8.65 12.00
C ASN A 17 -7.16 7.18 11.66
N PHE A 18 -8.21 6.48 11.24
CA PHE A 18 -8.16 5.12 10.71
C PHE A 18 -9.22 4.99 9.60
N VAL A 19 -8.80 4.46 8.45
CA VAL A 19 -9.68 4.16 7.31
C VAL A 19 -9.45 2.70 6.91
N SER A 20 -10.51 2.03 6.50
CA SER A 20 -10.43 0.69 5.92
C SER A 20 -11.38 0.56 4.74
N ASN A 21 -10.86 -0.01 3.66
CA ASN A 21 -11.62 -0.32 2.46
C ASN A 21 -11.39 -1.79 2.09
N GLU A 22 -12.46 -2.47 1.72
CA GLU A 22 -12.40 -3.88 1.35
C GLU A 22 -13.30 -4.14 0.15
N ILE A 23 -12.75 -4.83 -0.85
CA ILE A 23 -13.52 -5.27 -2.03
C ILE A 23 -13.21 -6.72 -2.37
N PHE A 24 -14.19 -7.37 -3.00
CA PHE A 24 -14.09 -8.72 -3.52
C PHE A 24 -14.39 -8.69 -5.01
N VAL A 25 -13.44 -9.11 -5.84
CA VAL A 25 -13.56 -9.02 -7.30
C VAL A 25 -13.56 -10.43 -7.92
N PRO A 26 -14.63 -10.83 -8.62
CA PRO A 26 -14.67 -12.12 -9.30
C PRO A 26 -13.74 -12.14 -10.51
N GLN A 27 -13.40 -13.33 -10.99
CA GLN A 27 -12.64 -13.55 -12.23
C GLN A 27 -11.21 -12.98 -12.23
N LEU A 28 -10.72 -12.51 -11.08
CA LEU A 28 -9.34 -12.10 -10.85
C LEU A 28 -8.71 -12.94 -9.74
N THR A 29 -7.38 -12.90 -9.70
CA THR A 29 -6.58 -13.53 -8.64
C THR A 29 -5.63 -12.51 -8.05
N ALA A 30 -5.08 -12.80 -6.87
CA ALA A 30 -4.07 -11.98 -6.23
C ALA A 30 -2.84 -11.79 -7.13
N ALA A 31 -2.47 -12.82 -7.90
CA ALA A 31 -1.39 -12.75 -8.88
C ALA A 31 -1.67 -11.77 -10.04
N HIS A 32 -2.94 -11.57 -10.44
CA HIS A 32 -3.31 -10.56 -11.43
C HIS A 32 -3.24 -9.13 -10.88
N VAL A 33 -3.61 -8.95 -9.61
CA VAL A 33 -3.66 -7.63 -8.95
C VAL A 33 -2.26 -7.15 -8.56
N TRP A 34 -1.45 -8.05 -8.00
CA TRP A 34 -0.18 -7.73 -7.34
C TRP A 34 0.80 -6.87 -8.17
N PRO A 35 1.07 -7.17 -9.46
CA PRO A 35 2.00 -6.37 -10.27
C PRO A 35 1.55 -4.93 -10.48
N ASN A 36 0.24 -4.66 -10.39
CA ASN A 36 -0.28 -3.29 -10.49
C ASN A 36 -0.09 -2.54 -9.17
N LEU A 37 -0.25 -3.23 -8.04
CA LEU A 37 -0.08 -2.66 -6.72
C LEU A 37 1.40 -2.32 -6.42
N ILE A 38 2.34 -3.22 -6.72
CA ILE A 38 3.76 -3.02 -6.32
C ILE A 38 4.56 -2.12 -7.26
N ASP A 39 4.01 -1.69 -8.39
CA ASP A 39 4.68 -0.85 -9.39
C ASP A 39 4.01 0.53 -9.38
N PRO A 40 4.57 1.51 -8.64
CA PRO A 40 3.97 2.82 -8.50
C PRO A 40 3.74 3.53 -9.83
N ALA A 41 4.60 3.30 -10.84
CA ALA A 41 4.43 3.91 -12.15
C ALA A 41 3.11 3.53 -12.84
N ARG A 42 2.49 2.40 -12.46
CA ARG A 42 1.18 1.98 -12.98
C ARG A 42 0.02 2.68 -12.32
N TRP A 43 0.19 3.23 -11.12
CA TRP A 43 -0.92 3.78 -10.34
C TRP A 43 -1.62 4.92 -11.08
N THR A 44 -0.87 5.74 -11.81
CA THR A 44 -1.40 6.86 -12.63
C THR A 44 -2.36 6.40 -13.73
N SER A 45 -2.33 5.13 -14.13
CA SER A 45 -3.24 4.59 -15.14
C SER A 45 -4.65 4.26 -14.60
N TYR A 46 -4.81 4.11 -13.28
CA TYR A 46 -6.08 3.66 -12.69
C TYR A 46 -6.49 4.41 -11.41
N TYR A 47 -5.62 5.22 -10.82
CA TYR A 47 -5.88 6.02 -9.64
C TYR A 47 -5.58 7.50 -9.94
N SER A 48 -6.63 8.30 -10.12
CA SER A 48 -6.50 9.69 -10.60
C SER A 48 -5.85 10.64 -9.59
N ASN A 49 -5.78 10.25 -8.31
CA ASN A 49 -5.31 11.12 -7.24
C ASN A 49 -3.84 10.87 -6.90
N VAL A 50 -3.03 10.32 -7.80
CA VAL A 50 -1.59 10.15 -7.61
C VAL A 50 -0.80 10.76 -8.76
N ASP A 51 0.33 11.36 -8.43
CA ASP A 51 1.24 11.95 -9.40
C ASP A 51 2.68 12.02 -8.82
N GLN A 52 3.64 12.56 -9.58
CA GLN A 52 5.01 12.89 -9.16
C GLN A 52 5.72 11.73 -8.44
N ILE A 53 5.61 10.53 -9.02
CA ILE A 53 6.13 9.31 -8.45
C ILE A 53 7.65 9.23 -8.69
N THR A 54 8.40 9.01 -7.62
CA THR A 54 9.82 8.63 -7.69
C THR A 54 9.97 7.21 -7.17
N PRO A 55 10.37 6.23 -8.01
CA PRO A 55 10.50 4.84 -7.60
C PRO A 55 11.72 4.61 -6.69
N PRO A 56 11.81 3.44 -6.05
CA PRO A 56 13.02 3.02 -5.33
C PRO A 56 14.28 2.99 -6.19
N SER A 57 15.43 3.24 -5.56
CA SER A 57 16.74 3.09 -6.23
C SER A 57 17.08 1.65 -6.59
N SER A 58 16.46 0.68 -5.92
CA SER A 58 16.62 -0.76 -6.15
C SER A 58 15.84 -1.27 -7.37
N GLY A 59 14.92 -0.47 -7.92
CA GLY A 59 14.12 -0.82 -9.09
C GLY A 59 12.75 -0.14 -9.10
N PRO A 60 11.96 -0.35 -10.16
CA PRO A 60 10.67 0.33 -10.33
C PRO A 60 9.59 -0.11 -9.35
N THR A 61 9.80 -1.21 -8.61
CA THR A 61 8.78 -1.87 -7.79
C THR A 61 9.12 -1.86 -6.31
N LEU A 62 8.09 -1.84 -5.47
CA LEU A 62 8.15 -1.87 -4.00
C LEU A 62 8.42 -3.29 -3.44
N GLN A 63 9.48 -3.95 -3.90
CA GLN A 63 9.74 -5.36 -3.57
C GLN A 63 10.55 -5.55 -2.30
N ASN A 64 11.41 -4.59 -1.91
CA ASN A 64 12.29 -4.79 -0.78
C ASN A 64 11.82 -3.96 0.41
N LYS A 65 11.70 -4.62 1.57
CA LYS A 65 11.53 -3.90 2.84
C LYS A 65 12.72 -2.95 3.04
N GLY A 66 12.44 -1.71 3.39
CA GLY A 66 13.42 -0.63 3.52
C GLY A 66 13.63 0.18 2.25
N ASP A 67 13.05 -0.22 1.11
CA ASP A 67 13.07 0.61 -0.09
C ASP A 67 12.38 1.95 0.18
N ARG A 68 12.99 3.03 -0.30
CA ARG A 68 12.45 4.38 -0.21
C ARG A 68 11.95 4.85 -1.55
N PHE A 69 10.79 5.48 -1.57
CA PHE A 69 10.15 6.02 -2.75
C PHE A 69 9.36 7.28 -2.36
N SER A 70 8.81 8.00 -3.34
CA SER A 70 7.90 9.11 -3.06
C SER A 70 6.80 9.19 -4.09
N PHE A 71 5.70 9.81 -3.70
CA PHE A 71 4.56 10.07 -4.57
C PHE A 71 3.74 11.24 -4.02
N ALA A 72 3.18 12.06 -4.91
CA ALA A 72 2.18 13.06 -4.56
C ALA A 72 0.79 12.41 -4.59
N THR A 73 -0.10 12.80 -3.68
CA THR A 73 -1.49 12.33 -3.71
C THR A 73 -2.46 13.39 -3.22
N PHE A 74 -3.70 13.38 -3.72
CA PHE A 74 -4.75 14.35 -3.36
C PHE A 74 -4.32 15.83 -3.42
N GLY A 75 -3.36 16.17 -4.31
CA GLY A 75 -2.81 17.51 -4.44
C GLY A 75 -1.77 17.90 -3.37
N PHE A 76 -1.45 17.02 -2.42
CA PHE A 76 -0.32 17.20 -1.51
C PHE A 76 1.02 17.09 -2.25
N PRO A 77 2.06 17.81 -1.80
CA PRO A 77 3.41 17.60 -2.32
C PRO A 77 3.87 16.14 -2.12
N PRO A 78 4.89 15.67 -2.86
CA PRO A 78 5.35 14.29 -2.74
C PRO A 78 5.71 13.89 -1.31
N LEU A 79 5.00 12.89 -0.78
CA LEU A 79 5.28 12.29 0.52
C LEU A 79 6.52 11.41 0.40
N GLN A 80 7.39 11.46 1.41
CA GLN A 80 8.47 10.48 1.53
C GLN A 80 7.87 9.18 2.03
N ALA A 81 8.26 8.05 1.45
CA ALA A 81 7.74 6.75 1.83
C ALA A 81 8.83 5.69 1.95
N GLU A 82 8.62 4.74 2.86
CA GLU A 82 9.51 3.61 3.11
C GLU A 82 8.71 2.31 3.22
N VAL A 83 9.07 1.31 2.42
CA VAL A 83 8.44 0.00 2.41
C VAL A 83 8.70 -0.72 3.73
N CYS A 84 7.64 -1.06 4.46
CA CYS A 84 7.70 -1.71 5.77
C CYS A 84 7.44 -3.23 5.71
N GLU A 85 6.67 -3.67 4.72
CA GLU A 85 6.35 -5.07 4.42
C GLU A 85 6.17 -5.23 2.92
N SER A 86 6.75 -6.27 2.32
CA SER A 86 6.50 -6.65 0.92
C SER A 86 6.66 -8.15 0.77
N VAL A 87 5.54 -8.85 0.57
CA VAL A 87 5.46 -10.31 0.42
C VAL A 87 4.51 -10.58 -0.73
N ALA A 88 4.99 -11.21 -1.80
CA ALA A 88 4.15 -11.54 -2.94
C ALA A 88 3.10 -12.61 -2.60
N PRO A 89 1.89 -12.55 -3.19
CA PRO A 89 0.88 -13.58 -2.99
C PRO A 89 1.32 -14.92 -3.60
N THR A 90 0.80 -15.99 -3.02
CA THR A 90 0.79 -17.33 -3.63
C THR A 90 -0.65 -17.85 -3.64
N PRO A 91 -0.97 -18.97 -4.31
CA PRO A 91 -2.31 -19.55 -4.26
C PRO A 91 -2.81 -19.86 -2.83
N ASN A 92 -1.90 -19.97 -1.85
CA ASN A 92 -2.21 -20.34 -0.48
C ASN A 92 -1.80 -19.28 0.55
N SER A 93 -1.32 -18.10 0.13
CA SER A 93 -0.88 -17.05 1.05
C SER A 93 -1.17 -15.64 0.52
N PRO A 94 -1.56 -14.70 1.38
CA PRO A 94 -1.83 -13.33 0.97
C PRO A 94 -0.57 -12.65 0.43
N GLY A 95 -0.77 -11.78 -0.56
CA GLY A 95 0.14 -10.69 -0.87
C GLY A 95 0.00 -9.61 0.20
N ARG A 96 1.13 -9.13 0.71
CA ARG A 96 1.18 -8.16 1.82
C ARG A 96 2.12 -7.05 1.44
N LEU A 97 1.62 -5.83 1.39
CA LEU A 97 2.43 -4.64 1.12
C LEU A 97 2.07 -3.61 2.15
N ALA A 98 3.06 -3.02 2.80
CA ALA A 98 2.83 -1.88 3.67
C ALA A 98 3.96 -0.88 3.54
N TRP A 99 3.65 0.40 3.64
CA TRP A 99 4.64 1.47 3.71
C TRP A 99 4.26 2.49 4.75
N ARG A 100 5.29 3.12 5.30
CA ARG A 100 5.16 4.34 6.09
C ARG A 100 5.38 5.51 5.15
N ALA A 101 4.47 6.48 5.12
CA ALA A 101 4.65 7.72 4.38
C ALA A 101 4.61 8.90 5.35
N TRP A 102 5.43 9.91 5.11
CA TRP A 102 5.49 11.09 5.98
C TRP A 102 5.83 12.37 5.23
N GLN A 103 5.43 13.47 5.87
CA GLN A 103 5.80 14.82 5.52
C GLN A 103 6.25 15.51 6.80
N GLU A 104 7.44 16.11 6.75
CA GLU A 104 7.94 16.97 7.83
C GLU A 104 7.18 18.31 7.80
N GLY A 105 6.89 18.85 8.98
CA GLY A 105 6.12 20.08 9.15
C GLY A 105 6.04 20.53 10.61
N ASP A 106 5.26 21.57 10.85
CA ASP A 106 4.82 21.97 12.19
C ASP A 106 3.61 21.13 12.66
N GLU A 107 3.01 21.47 13.81
CA GLU A 107 1.86 20.74 14.36
C GLU A 107 0.65 20.68 13.40
N GLU A 108 0.50 21.65 12.49
CA GLU A 108 -0.62 21.70 11.55
C GLU A 108 -0.32 20.99 10.21
N THR A 109 0.96 20.82 9.88
CA THR A 109 1.39 20.36 8.54
C THR A 109 2.18 19.06 8.54
N ALA A 110 2.69 18.62 9.70
CA ALA A 110 3.32 17.31 9.83
C ALA A 110 2.28 16.20 9.65
N LEU A 111 2.66 15.17 8.89
CA LEU A 111 1.82 14.00 8.66
C LEU A 111 2.67 12.75 8.66
N GLU A 112 2.19 11.69 9.30
CA GLU A 112 2.78 10.36 9.23
C GLU A 112 1.67 9.32 9.14
N VAL A 113 1.73 8.47 8.12
CA VAL A 113 0.73 7.44 7.84
C VAL A 113 1.41 6.08 7.69
N TYR A 114 0.69 5.04 8.07
CA TYR A 114 1.04 3.65 7.76
C TYR A 114 -0.07 3.06 6.90
N HIS A 115 0.25 2.80 5.63
CA HIS A 115 -0.71 2.32 4.65
C HIS A 115 -0.38 0.87 4.33
N ALA A 116 -1.31 -0.04 4.60
CA ALA A 116 -1.12 -1.47 4.45
C ALA A 116 -2.16 -2.07 3.51
N TRP A 117 -1.76 -3.11 2.80
CA TRP A 117 -2.54 -3.80 1.79
C TRP A 117 -2.47 -5.31 2.02
N ILE A 118 -3.61 -5.98 1.85
CA ILE A 118 -3.69 -7.43 1.72
C ILE A 118 -4.42 -7.76 0.42
N VAL A 119 -3.81 -8.62 -0.39
CA VAL A 119 -4.39 -9.15 -1.62
C VAL A 119 -4.36 -10.68 -1.55
N GLU A 120 -5.51 -11.33 -1.45
CA GLU A 120 -5.57 -12.80 -1.29
C GLU A 120 -6.69 -13.44 -2.12
N ASP A 121 -6.44 -14.66 -2.60
CA ASP A 121 -7.44 -15.48 -3.28
C ASP A 121 -8.40 -16.10 -2.26
N MET A 122 -9.69 -16.05 -2.55
CA MET A 122 -10.73 -16.66 -1.72
C MET A 122 -11.23 -17.96 -2.36
N ASP A 123 -11.58 -18.94 -1.53
CA ASP A 123 -11.99 -20.29 -1.97
C ASP A 123 -13.21 -20.31 -2.91
N TRP A 124 -14.05 -19.27 -2.89
CA TRP A 124 -15.22 -19.14 -3.76
C TRP A 124 -14.94 -18.40 -5.08
N GLY A 125 -13.67 -18.24 -5.47
CA GLY A 125 -13.28 -17.77 -6.81
C GLY A 125 -13.29 -16.26 -6.99
N VAL A 126 -13.00 -15.51 -5.93
CA VAL A 126 -12.80 -14.04 -5.97
C VAL A 126 -11.43 -13.69 -5.38
N VAL A 127 -10.86 -12.56 -5.80
CA VAL A 127 -9.75 -11.93 -5.07
C VAL A 127 -10.30 -10.92 -4.06
N ARG A 128 -9.77 -10.97 -2.84
CA ARG A 128 -10.00 -9.97 -1.80
C ARG A 128 -8.88 -8.93 -1.85
N ILE A 129 -9.25 -7.65 -1.83
CA ILE A 129 -8.31 -6.52 -1.72
C ILE A 129 -8.73 -5.70 -0.51
N LEU A 130 -7.88 -5.67 0.51
CA LEU A 130 -8.04 -4.89 1.74
C LEU A 130 -6.97 -3.80 1.77
N THR A 131 -7.35 -2.59 2.15
CA THR A 131 -6.44 -1.48 2.42
C THR A 131 -6.91 -0.60 3.57
#